data_AF-A0A090E5K3-F1
#
_entry.id   AF-A0A090E5K3-F1
#
_cell.length_a   1.000
_cell.length_b   1.000
_cell.length_c   1.000
_cell.angle_alpha   90.00
_cell.angle_beta   90.00
_cell.angle_gamma   90.00
#
_symmetry.space_group_name_H-M   'P 1'
#
loop_
_entity.id
_entity.type
_entity.pdbx_description
1 polymer ?
#
loop_
_entity_poly.entity_id
_entity_poly.type
_entity_poly.pdbx_seq_one_letter_code
_entity_poly.pdbx_strand_id
1 'polypeptide(L)'
;MDRLEIVETGRRRRFSKEMKLQIVAESYSEPGFCAATARRHGISRSQLYEWRRLARAWQFDLVGRTEGFVPAVIVPETSPTSKPASDGGRMEVVSANGRRVIVERDVDVDALLRILRGLETL
;
A
#
# COMPACT_ATOMS: atom_id res chain seq x y z
N MET A 1 -30.86 -1.20 22.09
CA MET A 1 -31.28 -1.45 20.69
C MET A 1 -30.02 -1.55 19.85
N ASP A 2 -29.31 -2.69 19.95
CA ASP A 2 -28.11 -2.95 19.15
C ASP A 2 -28.53 -3.35 17.74
N ARG A 3 -28.21 -2.49 16.77
CA ARG A 3 -28.48 -2.74 15.36
C ARG A 3 -27.37 -3.63 14.82
N LEU A 4 -27.65 -4.93 14.69
CA LEU A 4 -26.78 -5.86 13.98
C LEU A 4 -26.67 -5.42 12.51
N GLU A 5 -25.50 -4.91 12.11
CA GLU A 5 -25.21 -4.64 10.70
C GLU A 5 -24.87 -5.96 10.01
N ILE A 6 -25.70 -6.34 9.03
CA ILE A 6 -25.47 -7.51 8.18
C ILE A 6 -24.25 -7.20 7.30
N VAL A 7 -23.08 -7.73 7.69
CA VAL A 7 -21.90 -7.75 6.82
C VAL A 7 -22.07 -8.96 5.91
N GLU A 8 -22.32 -8.73 4.61
CA GLU A 8 -22.51 -9.77 3.61
C GLU A 8 -21.20 -10.55 3.41
N THR A 9 -21.00 -11.63 4.19
CA THR A 9 -19.84 -12.53 4.09
C THR A 9 -20.08 -13.56 2.97
N GLY A 10 -20.24 -13.09 1.73
CA GLY A 10 -20.58 -13.97 0.61
C GLY A 10 -19.97 -13.49 -0.68
N ARG A 11 -18.69 -13.83 -0.91
CA ARG A 11 -17.82 -13.39 -2.03
C ARG A 11 -17.28 -11.98 -1.82
N ARG A 12 -15.96 -11.84 -1.54
CA ARG A 12 -15.26 -10.54 -1.48
C ARG A 12 -15.60 -9.76 -2.75
N ARG A 13 -16.39 -8.69 -2.64
CA ARG A 13 -16.77 -7.84 -3.76
C ARG A 13 -15.48 -7.34 -4.44
N ARG A 14 -15.28 -7.75 -5.69
CA ARG A 14 -14.12 -7.31 -6.48
C ARG A 14 -14.44 -5.96 -7.09
N PHE A 15 -13.70 -4.94 -6.70
CA PHE A 15 -13.77 -3.62 -7.33
C PHE A 15 -12.76 -3.55 -8.48
N SER A 16 -13.23 -3.22 -9.68
CA SER A 16 -12.36 -2.91 -10.81
C SER A 16 -11.51 -1.66 -10.51
N LYS A 17 -10.38 -1.49 -11.20
CA LYS A 17 -9.53 -0.29 -11.06
C LYS A 17 -10.33 0.99 -11.29
N GLU A 18 -11.12 1.00 -12.36
CA GLU A 18 -12.00 2.12 -12.73
C GLU A 18 -13.02 2.43 -11.64
N MET A 19 -13.70 1.41 -11.10
CA MET A 19 -14.67 1.60 -10.03
C MET A 19 -14.02 2.15 -8.76
N LYS A 20 -12.84 1.64 -8.38
CA LYS A 20 -12.09 2.17 -7.24
C LYS A 20 -11.72 3.66 -7.45
N LEU A 21 -11.32 4.05 -8.67
CA LEU A 21 -11.00 5.45 -8.99
C LEU A 21 -12.23 6.36 -8.92
N GLN A 22 -13.36 5.90 -9.44
CA GLN A 22 -14.63 6.63 -9.35
C GLN A 22 -15.03 6.86 -7.89
N ILE A 23 -14.95 5.83 -7.05
CA ILE A 23 -15.25 5.93 -5.62
C ILE A 23 -14.30 6.91 -4.92
N VAL A 24 -13.01 6.88 -5.27
CA VAL A 24 -12.03 7.82 -4.73
C VAL A 24 -12.32 9.25 -5.16
N ALA A 25 -12.60 9.50 -6.44
CA ALA A 25 -12.94 10.82 -6.96
C ALA A 25 -14.19 11.39 -6.27
N GLU A 26 -15.26 10.60 -6.19
CA GLU A 26 -16.51 10.96 -5.52
C GLU A 26 -16.29 11.29 -4.04
N SER A 27 -15.35 10.60 -3.39
CA SER A 27 -15.06 10.86 -1.99
C SER A 27 -14.45 12.26 -1.75
N TYR A 28 -13.82 12.86 -2.75
CA TYR A 28 -13.23 14.21 -2.66
C TYR A 28 -14.21 15.34 -2.99
N SER A 29 -15.42 15.03 -3.45
CA SER A 29 -16.39 16.06 -3.88
C SER A 29 -16.79 17.02 -2.77
N GLU A 30 -16.89 16.54 -1.51
CA GLU A 30 -17.19 17.39 -0.36
C GLU A 30 -16.41 16.97 0.91
N PRO A 31 -15.97 17.92 1.75
CA PRO A 31 -15.42 17.63 3.07
C PRO A 31 -16.42 16.83 3.92
N GLY A 32 -15.98 15.72 4.53
CA GLY A 32 -16.83 14.87 5.38
C GLY A 32 -17.55 13.72 4.67
N PHE A 33 -17.52 13.67 3.33
CA PHE A 33 -18.22 12.62 2.57
C PHE A 33 -17.53 11.25 2.62
N CYS A 34 -16.33 11.13 3.16
CA CYS A 34 -15.59 9.86 3.24
C CYS A 34 -16.43 8.74 3.87
N ALA A 35 -17.09 9.02 4.99
CA ALA A 35 -17.89 8.03 5.71
C ALA A 35 -19.22 7.73 5.00
N ALA A 36 -19.81 8.71 4.31
CA ALA A 36 -21.01 8.52 3.51
C ALA A 36 -20.72 7.69 2.25
N THR A 37 -19.67 8.04 1.52
CA THR A 37 -19.20 7.33 0.32
C THR A 37 -18.80 5.90 0.66
N ALA A 38 -18.08 5.67 1.76
CA ALA A 38 -17.72 4.32 2.19
C ALA A 38 -18.96 3.44 2.45
N ARG A 39 -19.96 3.97 3.20
CA ARG A 39 -21.22 3.26 3.47
C ARG A 39 -22.01 2.98 2.20
N ARG A 40 -22.14 3.95 1.29
CA ARG A 40 -22.86 3.78 0.01
C ARG A 40 -22.24 2.69 -0.86
N HIS A 41 -20.92 2.56 -0.85
CA HIS A 41 -20.20 1.54 -1.63
C HIS A 41 -19.96 0.22 -0.88
N GLY A 42 -20.46 0.09 0.36
CA GLY A 42 -20.30 -1.12 1.17
C GLY A 42 -18.84 -1.45 1.48
N ILE A 43 -18.00 -0.42 1.65
CA ILE A 43 -16.57 -0.56 1.99
C ILE A 43 -16.27 0.10 3.33
N SER A 44 -15.20 -0.34 3.99
CA SER A 44 -14.76 0.28 5.23
C SER A 44 -14.12 1.66 4.98
N ARG A 45 -14.16 2.54 5.98
CA ARG A 45 -13.47 3.84 5.93
C ARG A 45 -11.96 3.68 5.71
N SER A 46 -11.34 2.71 6.38
CA SER A 46 -9.91 2.41 6.25
C SER A 46 -9.55 1.99 4.83
N GLN A 47 -10.37 1.16 4.19
CA GLN A 47 -10.18 0.76 2.78
C GLN A 47 -10.27 1.96 1.84
N LEU A 48 -11.20 2.89 2.06
CA LEU A 48 -11.30 4.11 1.25
C LEU A 48 -10.11 5.06 1.48
N TYR A 49 -9.62 5.20 2.72
CA TYR A 49 -8.41 5.98 3.01
C TYR A 49 -7.18 5.39 2.32
N GLU A 50 -7.06 4.06 2.32
CA GLU A 50 -5.97 3.37 1.68
C GLU A 50 -6.00 3.57 0.15
N TRP A 51 -7.18 3.49 -0.46
CA TRP A 51 -7.33 3.82 -1.88
C TRP A 51 -6.95 5.27 -2.15
N ARG A 52 -7.42 6.24 -1.36
CA ARG A 52 -7.02 7.65 -1.51
C ARG A 52 -5.50 7.84 -1.44
N ARG A 53 -4.83 7.16 -0.50
CA ARG A 53 -3.37 7.20 -0.36
C ARG A 53 -2.68 6.66 -1.61
N LEU A 54 -3.14 5.52 -2.13
CA LEU A 54 -2.59 4.88 -3.33
C LEU A 54 -2.89 5.68 -4.61
N ALA A 55 -4.03 6.39 -4.68
CA ALA A 55 -4.35 7.29 -5.80
C ALA A 55 -3.37 8.46 -5.86
N ARG A 56 -3.10 9.10 -4.71
CA ARG A 56 -2.13 10.20 -4.64
C ARG A 56 -0.72 9.77 -5.01
N ALA A 57 -0.36 8.53 -4.69
CA ALA A 57 0.93 7.96 -5.03
C ALA A 57 1.01 7.39 -6.47
N TRP A 58 -0.05 7.49 -7.28
CA TRP A 58 -0.15 6.83 -8.60
C TRP A 58 0.07 5.31 -8.56
N GLN A 59 -0.10 4.71 -7.39
CA GLN A 59 0.18 3.30 -7.08
C GLN A 59 -1.10 2.46 -7.04
N PHE A 60 -2.11 2.85 -7.80
CA PHE A 60 -3.42 2.20 -7.75
C PHE A 60 -3.39 0.73 -8.20
N ASP A 61 -2.41 0.38 -9.03
CA ASP A 61 -2.17 -0.99 -9.49
C ASP A 61 -1.58 -1.92 -8.41
N LEU A 62 -1.24 -1.38 -7.23
CA LEU A 62 -0.87 -2.16 -6.04
C LEU A 62 -2.07 -2.45 -5.13
N VAL A 63 -3.21 -1.78 -5.34
CA VAL A 63 -4.44 -1.97 -4.54
C VAL A 63 -5.01 -3.38 -4.78
N GLY A 64 -4.74 -4.30 -3.85
CA GLY A 64 -5.22 -5.69 -3.91
C GLY A 64 -4.23 -6.67 -4.53
N ARG A 65 -2.96 -6.27 -4.69
CA ARG A 65 -1.89 -7.17 -5.17
C ARG A 65 -1.34 -8.10 -4.06
N THR A 66 -1.79 -7.94 -2.81
CA THR A 66 -1.26 -8.65 -1.64
C THR A 66 -2.12 -9.81 -1.15
N GLU A 67 -3.03 -10.36 -1.96
CA GLU A 67 -3.86 -11.49 -1.52
C GLU A 67 -3.86 -12.61 -2.55
N GLY A 68 -2.69 -13.22 -2.76
CA GLY A 68 -2.54 -14.49 -3.45
C GLY A 68 -2.02 -15.54 -2.47
N PHE A 69 -2.66 -16.69 -2.40
CA PHE A 69 -2.04 -17.88 -1.81
C PHE A 69 -0.96 -18.37 -2.77
N VAL A 70 0.27 -18.47 -2.29
CA VAL A 70 1.37 -19.09 -3.05
C VAL A 70 1.44 -20.56 -2.62
N PRO A 71 1.56 -21.53 -3.55
CA PRO A 71 1.73 -22.93 -3.19
C PRO A 71 3.00 -23.12 -2.35
N ALA A 72 2.87 -23.77 -1.18
CA ALA A 72 4.01 -24.23 -0.42
C ALA A 72 4.58 -25.49 -1.09
N VAL A 73 5.80 -25.42 -1.63
CA VAL A 73 6.50 -26.58 -2.17
C VAL A 73 7.43 -27.13 -1.09
N ILE A 74 7.17 -28.34 -0.59
CA ILE A 74 8.04 -29.03 0.35
C ILE A 74 9.16 -29.69 -0.46
N VAL A 75 10.37 -29.14 -0.36
CA VAL A 75 11.58 -29.73 -0.94
C VAL A 75 12.23 -30.60 0.14
N PRO A 76 12.58 -31.87 -0.13
CA PRO A 76 13.29 -32.71 0.83
C PRO A 76 14.63 -32.07 1.20
N GLU A 77 14.89 -31.94 2.50
CA GLU A 77 16.04 -31.23 3.03
C GLU A 77 17.36 -31.89 2.61
N THR A 78 18.13 -31.21 1.78
CA THR A 78 19.57 -31.44 1.68
C THR A 78 20.27 -30.53 2.68
N SER A 79 21.20 -31.11 3.44
CA SER A 79 21.87 -30.50 4.60
C SER A 79 22.37 -29.06 4.37
N PRO A 80 22.34 -28.21 5.42
CA PRO A 80 22.46 -26.76 5.26
C PRO A 80 23.90 -26.36 4.95
N THR A 81 24.14 -25.87 3.73
CA THR A 81 25.08 -24.74 3.57
C THR A 81 24.28 -23.49 3.86
N SER A 82 24.26 -23.09 5.14
CA SER A 82 23.81 -21.78 5.56
C SER A 82 24.78 -20.73 5.01
N LYS A 83 24.56 -20.28 3.77
CA LYS A 83 24.75 -18.85 3.52
C LYS A 83 23.49 -18.19 4.08
N PRO A 84 23.58 -17.30 5.07
CA PRO A 84 22.45 -16.43 5.32
C PRO A 84 22.23 -15.68 4.01
N ALA A 85 21.09 -15.91 3.36
CA ALA A 85 20.54 -14.91 2.49
C ALA A 85 20.41 -13.68 3.39
N SER A 86 21.38 -12.77 3.29
CA SER A 86 21.22 -11.45 3.85
C SER A 86 20.02 -10.92 3.12
N ASP A 87 18.87 -10.97 3.79
CA ASP A 87 17.72 -10.15 3.47
C ASP A 87 18.27 -8.73 3.44
N GLY A 88 18.56 -8.26 2.22
CA GLY A 88 19.34 -7.07 1.98
C GLY A 88 18.52 -5.91 2.49
N GLY A 89 18.83 -5.47 3.71
CA GLY A 89 18.08 -4.45 4.44
C GLY A 89 17.92 -3.19 3.60
N ARG A 90 16.78 -3.10 2.92
CA ARG A 90 16.40 -1.99 2.06
C ARG A 90 15.82 -0.91 2.96
N MET A 91 16.51 0.21 3.06
CA MET A 91 16.09 1.33 3.90
C MET A 91 15.31 2.34 3.06
N GLU A 92 14.12 2.70 3.52
CA GLU A 92 13.30 3.74 2.92
C GLU A 92 13.41 5.02 3.75
N VAL A 93 13.74 6.12 3.09
CA VAL A 93 13.83 7.45 3.70
C VAL A 93 12.75 8.34 3.11
N VAL A 94 11.93 8.95 3.96
CA VAL A 94 10.88 9.91 3.57
C VAL A 94 11.29 11.29 4.07
N SER A 95 11.39 12.26 3.16
CA SER A 95 11.69 13.66 3.50
C SER A 95 10.43 14.41 3.92
N ALA A 96 10.60 15.55 4.61
CA ALA A 96 9.51 16.39 5.12
C ALA A 96 8.60 16.94 4.00
N ASN A 97 9.08 17.03 2.77
CA ASN A 97 8.29 17.42 1.59
C ASN A 97 7.52 16.26 0.94
N GLY A 98 7.52 15.08 1.56
CA GLY A 98 6.77 13.91 1.08
C GLY A 98 7.47 13.11 -0.04
N ARG A 99 8.71 13.45 -0.40
CA ARG A 99 9.51 12.67 -1.36
C ARG A 99 10.13 11.46 -0.67
N ARG A 100 10.28 10.36 -1.42
CA ARG A 100 10.76 9.06 -0.92
C ARG A 100 12.01 8.61 -1.68
N VAL A 101 13.03 8.20 -0.94
CA VAL A 101 14.27 7.59 -1.44
C VAL A 101 14.36 6.17 -0.89
N ILE A 102 14.78 5.22 -1.73
CA ILE A 102 14.97 3.84 -1.30
C ILE A 102 16.42 3.45 -1.54
N VAL A 103 17.05 2.89 -0.51
CA VAL A 103 18.50 2.73 -0.41
C VAL A 103 18.85 1.28 -0.07
N GLU A 104 19.86 0.74 -0.72
CA GLU A 104 20.46 -0.57 -0.38
C GLU A 104 21.67 -0.37 0.54
N ARG A 105 22.14 -1.46 1.16
CA ARG A 105 23.23 -1.41 2.17
C ARG A 105 24.53 -0.78 1.67
N ASP A 106 24.83 -0.90 0.38
CA ASP A 106 26.12 -0.53 -0.18
C ASP A 106 26.12 0.88 -0.83
N VAL A 107 25.12 1.70 -0.51
CA VAL A 107 25.05 3.08 -1.01
C VAL A 107 26.00 3.98 -0.22
N ASP A 108 26.81 4.73 -0.96
CA ASP A 108 27.69 5.77 -0.43
C ASP A 108 26.91 6.86 0.33
N VAL A 109 27.34 7.13 1.56
CA VAL A 109 26.65 8.05 2.48
C VAL A 109 26.68 9.48 1.95
N ASP A 110 27.79 9.92 1.37
CA ASP A 110 27.92 11.27 0.81
C ASP A 110 27.02 11.46 -0.41
N ALA A 111 26.91 10.44 -1.27
CA ALA A 111 25.97 10.43 -2.38
C ALA A 111 24.51 10.50 -1.90
N LEU A 112 24.15 9.72 -0.87
CA LEU A 112 22.81 9.74 -0.29
C LEU A 112 22.48 11.13 0.30
N LEU A 113 23.39 11.73 1.06
CA LEU A 113 23.18 13.05 1.64
C LEU A 113 23.05 14.15 0.58
N ARG A 114 23.82 14.06 -0.52
CA ARG A 114 23.73 15.02 -1.64
C ARG A 114 22.37 14.93 -2.32
N ILE A 115 21.85 13.72 -2.52
CA ILE A 115 20.52 13.49 -3.10
C ILE A 115 19.43 14.01 -2.16
N LEU A 116 19.50 13.70 -0.86
CA LEU A 116 18.51 14.16 0.13
C LEU A 116 18.45 15.70 0.18
N ARG A 117 19.59 16.38 0.18
CA ARG A 117 19.65 17.86 0.15
C ARG A 117 19.04 18.43 -1.13
N GLY A 118 19.39 17.87 -2.29
CA GLY A 118 18.81 18.29 -3.57
C GLY A 118 17.30 18.09 -3.63
N LEU A 119 16.81 17.01 -3.02
CA LEU A 119 15.38 16.74 -2.90
C LEU A 119 14.66 17.69 -1.94
N GLU A 120 15.33 18.35 -1.01
CA GLU A 120 14.71 19.34 -0.09
C GLU A 120 14.65 20.75 -0.70
N THR A 121 15.53 21.07 -1.65
CA THR A 121 15.62 22.39 -2.29
C THR A 121 14.68 22.61 -3.48
N LEU A 122 13.97 21.57 -3.91
CA LEU A 122 13.06 21.54 -5.06
C LEU A 122 11.60 21.52 -4.59
#